data_AF-A0A080ZHC3-F1
#
_entry.id   AF-A0A080ZHC3-F1
#
_cell.length_a   1.000
_cell.length_b   1.000
_cell.length_c   1.000
_cell.angle_alpha   90.00
_cell.angle_beta   90.00
_cell.angle_gamma   90.00
#
_symmetry.space_group_name_H-M   'P 1'
#
loop_
_entity.id
_entity.type
_entity.pdbx_description
1 polymer ?
#
loop_
_entity_poly.entity_id
_entity_poly.type
_entity_poly.pdbx_seq_one_letter_code
_entity_poly.pdbx_strand_id
1 'polypeptide(L)'
;MASMWSSFTYVLLPPAVVLLLLMTIPFPGLMLNRGIVKFGDFVFNIRIGTLSVFSVITFISFVVLVAQTYDLQKRYSLPSDPHLEVHYSADLQKKASRWRSERNWWISALTFTIYWMLLRFHAMKKKLLKAQHED
;
A
#
# COMPACT_ATOMS: atom_id res chain seq x y z
N MET A 1 -3.91 -10.64 -19.45
CA MET A 1 -3.12 -9.45 -19.05
C MET A 1 -3.39 -9.19 -17.57
N ALA A 2 -2.36 -9.12 -16.74
CA ALA A 2 -2.54 -8.68 -15.36
C ALA A 2 -2.98 -7.20 -15.39
N SER A 3 -4.16 -6.90 -14.84
CA SER A 3 -4.57 -5.50 -14.67
C SER A 3 -3.71 -4.86 -13.59
N MET A 4 -3.49 -3.54 -13.65
CA MET A 4 -2.75 -2.79 -12.62
C MET A 4 -3.24 -3.15 -11.19
N TRP A 5 -4.55 -3.31 -11.02
CA TRP A 5 -5.17 -3.71 -9.75
C TRP A 5 -4.79 -5.13 -9.31
N SER A 6 -4.70 -6.08 -10.24
CA SER A 6 -4.23 -7.43 -9.91
C SER A 6 -2.79 -7.43 -9.41
N SER A 7 -1.92 -6.57 -9.95
CA SER A 7 -0.54 -6.42 -9.46
C SER A 7 -0.49 -5.82 -8.06
N PHE A 8 -1.29 -4.78 -7.80
CA PHE A 8 -1.40 -4.21 -6.44
C PHE A 8 -1.90 -5.24 -5.43
N THR A 9 -2.98 -5.95 -5.75
CA THR A 9 -3.63 -6.88 -4.81
C THR A 9 -2.84 -8.17 -4.58
N TYR A 10 -2.24 -8.76 -5.61
CA TYR A 10 -1.62 -10.10 -5.50
C TYR A 10 -0.10 -10.07 -5.44
N VAL A 11 0.55 -8.99 -5.86
CA VAL A 11 2.02 -8.92 -5.93
C VAL A 11 2.57 -7.93 -4.91
N LEU A 12 2.01 -6.72 -4.80
CA LEU A 12 2.55 -5.68 -3.92
C LEU A 12 2.04 -5.79 -2.48
N LEU A 13 0.73 -5.98 -2.29
CA LEU A 13 0.11 -5.92 -0.97
C LEU A 13 0.48 -7.11 -0.06
N PRO A 14 0.47 -8.38 -0.51
CA PRO A 14 0.77 -9.52 0.36
C PRO A 14 2.17 -9.49 1.00
N PRO A 15 3.28 -9.27 0.26
CA PRO A 15 4.60 -9.19 0.89
C PRO A 15 4.72 -7.98 1.80
N ALA A 16 4.08 -6.85 1.47
CA ALA A 16 4.11 -5.66 2.31
C ALA A 16 3.42 -5.92 3.67
N VAL A 17 2.27 -6.59 3.68
CA VAL A 17 1.57 -6.99 4.91
C VAL A 17 2.43 -7.96 5.73
N VAL A 18 3.01 -8.99 5.10
CA VAL A 18 3.86 -9.96 5.79
C VAL A 18 5.08 -9.28 6.41
N LEU A 19 5.77 -8.40 5.66
CA LEU A 19 6.90 -7.64 6.16
C LEU A 19 6.50 -6.73 7.32
N LEU A 20 5.34 -6.07 7.24
CA LEU A 20 4.87 -5.20 8.31
C LEU A 20 4.61 -6.00 9.59
N LEU A 21 3.90 -7.13 9.49
CA LEU A 21 3.63 -8.02 10.62
C LEU A 21 4.92 -8.57 11.24
N LEU A 22 5.86 -9.01 10.41
CA LEU A 22 7.17 -9.47 10.87
C LEU A 22 7.95 -8.36 11.59
N MET A 23 7.81 -7.11 11.15
CA MET A 23 8.51 -5.97 11.76
C MET A 23 7.85 -5.42 13.02
N THR A 24 6.53 -5.56 13.17
CA THR A 24 5.76 -5.03 14.32
C THR A 24 5.61 -6.02 15.46
N ILE A 25 5.53 -7.32 15.20
CA ILE A 25 5.35 -8.33 16.25
C ILE A 25 6.68 -8.61 16.96
N PRO A 26 6.79 -8.38 18.28
CA PRO A 26 7.98 -8.77 19.05
C PRO A 26 7.93 -10.29 19.29
N PHE A 27 8.68 -11.08 18.51
CA PHE A 27 8.73 -12.53 18.73
C PHE A 27 9.57 -12.85 19.98
N PRO A 28 9.14 -13.79 20.84
CA PRO A 28 9.85 -14.12 22.07
C PRO A 28 11.15 -14.93 21.84
N GLY A 29 11.40 -15.40 20.61
CA GLY A 29 12.60 -16.14 20.24
C GLY A 29 13.74 -15.23 19.77
N LEU A 30 14.84 -15.18 20.52
CA LEU A 30 16.03 -14.36 20.23
C LEU A 30 16.65 -14.65 18.85
N MET A 31 16.61 -15.91 18.40
CA MET A 31 17.09 -16.31 17.07
C MET A 31 16.13 -15.90 15.93
N LEU A 32 14.81 -15.94 16.17
CA LEU A 32 13.81 -15.53 15.17
C LEU A 32 13.89 -14.03 14.90
N ASN A 33 14.03 -13.21 15.96
CA ASN A 33 14.19 -11.77 15.81
C ASN A 33 15.44 -11.40 15.01
N ARG A 34 16.59 -12.06 15.26
CA ARG A 34 17.82 -11.84 14.46
C ARG A 34 17.63 -12.22 12.99
N GLY A 35 16.93 -13.34 12.72
CA GLY A 35 16.61 -13.75 11.35
C GLY A 35 15.69 -12.76 10.64
N ILE A 36 14.63 -12.31 11.30
CA ILE A 36 13.67 -11.33 10.78
C ILE A 36 14.35 -9.98 10.51
N VAL A 37 15.24 -9.53 11.39
CA VAL A 37 16.00 -8.28 11.18
C VAL A 37 16.94 -8.40 9.98
N LYS A 38 17.72 -9.49 9.88
CA LYS A 38 18.60 -9.72 8.71
C LYS A 38 17.84 -9.85 7.40
N PHE A 39 16.69 -10.53 7.42
CA PHE A 39 15.81 -10.64 6.25
C PHE A 39 15.22 -9.28 5.87
N GLY A 40 14.77 -8.50 6.85
CA GLY A 40 14.36 -7.11 6.66
C GLY A 40 15.47 -6.30 6.00
N ASP A 41 16.67 -6.31 6.55
CA ASP A 41 17.81 -5.57 5.99
C ASP A 41 18.12 -5.98 4.54
N PHE A 42 18.07 -7.28 4.23
CA PHE A 42 18.25 -7.76 2.85
C PHE A 42 17.17 -7.20 1.91
N VAL A 43 15.90 -7.30 2.30
CA VAL A 43 14.76 -6.87 1.48
C VAL A 43 14.75 -5.34 1.29
N PHE A 44 15.00 -4.55 2.34
CA PHE A 44 15.04 -3.09 2.26
C PHE A 44 16.26 -2.56 1.51
N ASN A 45 17.35 -3.34 1.43
CA ASN A 45 18.54 -2.97 0.69
C ASN A 45 18.47 -3.31 -0.81
N ILE A 46 17.35 -3.84 -1.29
CA ILE A 46 17.07 -3.94 -2.72
C ILE A 46 16.94 -2.52 -3.29
N ARG A 47 17.91 -2.15 -4.13
CA ARG A 47 18.01 -0.85 -4.80
C ARG A 47 18.06 -1.05 -6.31
N ILE A 48 17.45 -0.13 -7.05
CA ILE A 48 17.61 0.00 -8.50
C ILE A 48 18.42 1.26 -8.73
N GLY A 49 19.71 1.08 -9.07
CA GLY A 49 20.67 2.19 -9.15
C GLY A 49 20.85 2.88 -7.79
N THR A 50 20.58 4.18 -7.72
CA THR A 50 20.71 4.99 -6.49
C THR A 50 19.44 5.01 -5.63
N LEU A 51 18.30 4.55 -6.15
CA LEU A 51 17.00 4.63 -5.48
C LEU A 51 16.60 3.30 -4.84
N SER A 52 16.02 3.37 -3.63
CA SER A 52 15.43 2.19 -2.98
C SER A 52 14.14 1.80 -3.68
N VAL A 53 13.97 0.51 -3.98
CA VAL A 53 12.76 -0.03 -4.61
C VAL A 53 11.51 0.30 -3.78
N PHE A 54 11.64 0.26 -2.44
CA PHE A 54 10.55 0.62 -1.54
C PHE A 54 10.15 2.09 -1.68
N SER A 55 11.11 3.02 -1.80
CA SER A 55 10.79 4.44 -2.02
C SER A 55 10.08 4.68 -3.35
N VAL A 56 10.50 3.98 -4.41
CA VAL A 56 9.85 4.05 -5.72
C VAL A 56 8.41 3.52 -5.64
N ILE A 57 8.21 2.35 -5.04
CA ILE A 57 6.87 1.74 -4.87
C ILE A 57 5.97 2.65 -4.03
N THR A 58 6.47 3.22 -2.93
CA THR A 58 5.70 4.15 -2.10
C THR A 58 5.28 5.38 -2.87
N PHE A 59 6.19 5.98 -3.67
CA PHE A 59 5.87 7.14 -4.49
C PHE A 59 4.82 6.82 -5.56
N ILE A 60 4.98 5.72 -6.28
CA ILE A 60 3.99 5.26 -7.27
C ILE A 60 2.63 5.02 -6.59
N SER A 61 2.62 4.35 -5.43
CA SER A 61 1.39 4.08 -4.67
C SER A 61 0.71 5.36 -4.20
N PHE A 62 1.49 6.39 -3.84
CA PHE A 62 0.96 7.71 -3.50
C PHE A 62 0.29 8.39 -4.71
N VAL A 63 0.95 8.41 -5.87
CA VAL A 63 0.37 8.98 -7.11
C VAL A 63 -0.92 8.25 -7.48
N VAL A 64 -0.96 6.92 -7.38
CA VAL A 64 -2.16 6.11 -7.63
C VAL A 64 -3.27 6.46 -6.63
N LEU A 65 -2.95 6.61 -5.34
CA LEU A 65 -3.91 7.00 -4.32
C LEU A 65 -4.52 8.39 -4.60
N VAL A 66 -3.72 9.37 -5.00
CA VAL A 66 -4.22 10.70 -5.39
C VAL A 66 -5.16 10.60 -6.59
N ALA A 67 -4.77 9.83 -7.63
CA ALA A 67 -5.61 9.62 -8.80
C ALA A 67 -6.94 8.93 -8.45
N GLN A 68 -6.93 7.93 -7.56
CA GLN A 68 -8.16 7.28 -7.09
C GLN A 68 -9.01 8.20 -6.22
N THR A 69 -8.38 9.06 -5.40
CA THR A 69 -9.11 10.03 -4.56
C THR A 69 -9.86 11.02 -5.44
N TYR A 70 -9.21 11.50 -6.52
CA TYR A 70 -9.85 12.37 -7.50
C TYR A 70 -11.00 11.66 -8.26
N ASP A 71 -10.79 10.41 -8.72
CA ASP A 71 -11.82 9.62 -9.39
C ASP A 71 -13.02 9.36 -8.47
N LEU A 72 -12.78 9.04 -7.20
CA LEU A 72 -13.81 8.81 -6.20
C LEU A 72 -14.60 10.10 -5.93
N GLN A 73 -13.90 11.21 -5.69
CA GLN A 73 -14.54 12.51 -5.46
C GLN A 73 -15.45 12.91 -6.63
N LYS A 74 -14.99 12.74 -7.87
CA LYS A 74 -15.77 13.02 -9.08
C LYS A 74 -17.06 12.19 -9.15
N ARG A 75 -17.01 10.91 -8.75
CA ARG A 75 -18.16 10.00 -8.80
C ARG A 75 -19.22 10.27 -7.72
N TYR A 76 -18.78 10.84 -6.61
CA TYR A 76 -19.64 11.29 -5.52
C TYR A 76 -20.24 12.67 -5.77
N SER A 77 -19.53 13.56 -6.48
CA SER A 77 -20.01 14.91 -6.81
C SER A 77 -21.06 14.96 -7.94
N LEU A 78 -21.25 13.86 -8.68
CA LEU A 78 -22.27 13.75 -9.73
C LEU A 78 -23.67 13.68 -9.09
N PRO A 79 -24.55 14.67 -9.33
CA PRO A 79 -25.94 14.62 -8.88
C PRO A 79 -26.61 13.32 -9.33
N SER A 80 -27.45 12.78 -8.47
CA SER A 80 -28.37 11.71 -8.85
C SER A 80 -29.53 12.39 -9.58
N ASP A 81 -29.59 12.31 -10.91
CA ASP A 81 -30.74 12.80 -11.66
C ASP A 81 -32.00 12.04 -11.21
N PRO A 82 -33.02 12.72 -10.66
CA PRO A 82 -34.25 12.08 -10.19
C PRO A 82 -35.02 11.35 -11.32
N HIS A 83 -34.82 11.77 -12.57
CA HIS A 83 -35.45 11.17 -13.74
C HIS A 83 -34.75 9.88 -14.24
N LEU A 84 -33.57 9.53 -13.69
CA LEU A 84 -32.81 8.34 -14.11
C LEU A 84 -33.30 7.04 -13.44
N GLU A 85 -34.17 7.13 -12.43
CA GLU A 85 -34.74 5.97 -11.73
C GLU A 85 -35.57 5.05 -12.66
N VAL A 86 -35.99 5.56 -13.82
CA VAL A 86 -36.77 4.80 -14.82
C VAL A 86 -35.93 3.70 -15.50
N HIS A 87 -34.59 3.77 -15.44
CA HIS A 87 -33.70 2.74 -15.96
C HIS A 87 -32.89 2.06 -14.84
N TYR A 88 -33.52 1.12 -14.14
CA TYR A 88 -32.91 0.29 -13.10
C TYR A 88 -31.52 -0.26 -13.46
N SER A 89 -31.32 -0.68 -14.72
CA SER A 89 -30.03 -1.17 -15.22
C SER A 89 -28.93 -0.10 -15.25
N ALA A 90 -29.28 1.15 -15.55
CA ALA A 90 -28.35 2.27 -15.57
C ALA A 90 -27.93 2.69 -14.15
N ASP A 91 -28.87 2.68 -13.21
CA ASP A 91 -28.57 2.92 -11.79
C ASP A 91 -27.65 1.82 -11.22
N LEU A 92 -27.93 0.55 -11.56
CA LEU A 92 -27.12 -0.58 -11.13
C LEU A 92 -25.69 -0.50 -11.68
N GLN A 93 -25.51 -0.09 -12.94
CA GLN A 93 -24.19 0.15 -13.53
C GLN A 93 -23.46 1.32 -12.85
N LYS A 94 -24.15 2.42 -12.53
CA LYS A 94 -23.59 3.57 -11.82
C LYS A 94 -23.10 3.15 -10.42
N LYS A 95 -23.93 2.45 -9.64
CA LYS A 95 -23.57 1.89 -8.33
C LYS A 95 -22.40 0.91 -8.42
N ALA A 96 -22.42 -0.01 -9.38
CA ALA A 96 -21.33 -0.96 -9.61
C ALA A 96 -20.02 -0.26 -10.01
N SER A 97 -20.09 0.86 -10.74
CA SER A 97 -18.91 1.66 -11.09
C SER A 97 -18.33 2.39 -9.88
N ARG A 98 -19.18 2.89 -8.97
CA ARG A 98 -18.78 3.52 -7.70
C ARG A 98 -18.08 2.52 -6.80
N TRP A 99 -18.69 1.36 -6.58
CA TRP A 99 -18.10 0.27 -5.80
C TRP A 99 -16.72 -0.16 -6.30
N ARG A 100 -16.53 -0.25 -7.62
CA ARG A 100 -15.20 -0.56 -8.19
C ARG A 100 -14.17 0.52 -7.86
N SER A 101 -14.55 1.81 -7.94
CA SER A 101 -13.68 2.94 -7.61
C SER A 101 -13.33 2.96 -6.12
N GLU A 102 -14.29 2.72 -5.24
CA GLU A 102 -14.07 2.60 -3.78
C GLU A 102 -13.11 1.46 -3.45
N ARG A 103 -13.34 0.27 -3.99
CA ARG A 103 -12.44 -0.88 -3.81
C ARG A 103 -11.02 -0.54 -4.24
N ASN A 104 -10.87 0.07 -5.42
CA ASN A 104 -9.57 0.46 -5.95
C ASN A 104 -8.90 1.53 -5.08
N TRP A 105 -9.67 2.49 -4.56
CA TRP A 105 -9.20 3.48 -3.59
C TRP A 105 -8.67 2.81 -2.32
N TRP A 106 -9.43 1.90 -1.71
CA TRP A 106 -8.99 1.15 -0.53
C TRP A 106 -7.72 0.33 -0.77
N ILE A 107 -7.61 -0.35 -1.91
CA ILE A 107 -6.39 -1.08 -2.28
C ILE A 107 -5.20 -0.10 -2.33
N SER A 108 -5.34 1.03 -3.03
CA SER A 108 -4.26 2.01 -3.14
C SER A 108 -3.89 2.66 -1.80
N ALA A 109 -4.87 2.93 -0.94
CA ALA A 109 -4.67 3.51 0.39
C ALA A 109 -3.90 2.55 1.29
N LEU A 110 -4.29 1.28 1.33
CA LEU A 110 -3.61 0.25 2.10
C LEU A 110 -2.18 -0.01 1.60
N THR A 111 -2.00 -0.12 0.28
CA THR A 111 -0.65 -0.29 -0.28
C THR A 111 0.25 0.89 0.08
N PHE A 112 -0.20 2.13 -0.14
CA PHE A 112 0.58 3.32 0.21
C PHE A 112 0.94 3.37 1.70
N THR A 113 -0.05 3.21 2.58
CA THR A 113 0.15 3.32 4.03
C THR A 113 1.11 2.27 4.57
N ILE A 114 0.98 1.00 4.16
CA ILE A 114 1.89 -0.07 4.59
C ILE A 114 3.32 0.20 4.12
N TYR A 115 3.51 0.53 2.85
CA TYR A 115 4.85 0.82 2.30
C TYR A 115 5.47 2.07 2.95
N TRP A 116 4.66 3.09 3.26
CA TRP A 116 5.10 4.25 4.03
C TRP A 116 5.55 3.89 5.45
N MET A 117 4.77 3.07 6.16
CA MET A 117 5.13 2.58 7.48
C MET A 117 6.43 1.78 7.45
N LEU A 118 6.59 0.88 6.48
CA LEU A 118 7.81 0.09 6.28
C LEU A 118 9.05 0.98 6.11
N LEU A 119 8.98 2.05 5.30
CA LEU A 119 10.08 3.01 5.15
C LEU A 119 10.42 3.71 6.48
N ARG A 120 9.41 4.12 7.24
CA ARG A 120 9.61 4.77 8.55
C ARG A 120 10.21 3.82 9.58
N PHE A 121 9.71 2.59 9.67
CA PHE A 121 10.24 1.57 10.58
C PHE A 121 11.69 1.22 10.25
N HIS A 122 12.03 1.05 8.98
CA HIS A 122 13.41 0.82 8.55
C HIS A 122 14.34 1.99 8.93
N ALA A 123 13.91 3.24 8.68
CA ALA A 123 14.69 4.42 9.07
C ALA A 123 14.92 4.51 10.59
N MET A 124 13.90 4.15 11.40
CA MET A 124 14.03 4.13 12.86
C MET A 124 14.94 2.99 13.34
N LYS A 125 14.80 1.77 12.81
CA LYS A 125 15.69 0.64 13.16
C LYS A 125 17.15 0.96 12.83
N LYS A 126 17.42 1.62 11.70
CA LYS A 126 18.78 2.06 11.35
C LYS A 126 19.36 3.06 12.34
N LYS A 127 18.54 3.96 12.90
CA LYS A 127 18.98 4.89 13.95
C LYS A 127 19.28 4.18 15.26
N LEU A 128 18.43 3.24 15.67
CA LEU A 128 18.64 2.45 16.89
C LEU A 128 19.91 1.61 16.83
N LEU A 129 20.17 0.94 15.70
CA LEU A 129 21.39 0.15 15.51
C LEU A 129 22.67 0.99 15.52
N LYS A 130 22.61 2.23 15.05
CA LYS A 130 23.76 3.15 15.15
C LYS A 130 24.02 3.57 16.60
N ALA A 131 22.97 3.95 17.33
CA ALA A 131 23.10 4.35 18.73
C ALA A 131 23.67 3.22 19.60
N GLN A 132 23.22 1.97 19.37
CA GLN A 132 23.68 0.81 20.13
C GLN A 132 25.13 0.37 19.83
N HIS A 133 25.75 0.93 18.79
CA HIS A 133 27.17 0.71 18.44
C HIS A 133 28.08 1.83 18.94
N GLU A 134 27.51 2.97 19.34
CA GLU A 134 28.23 4.13 19.89
C GLU A 134 28.36 4.06 21.43
N ASP A 135 27.55 3.21 22.09
CA ASP A 135 27.69 2.79 23.50
C ASP A 135 28.57 1.53 23.65
#